data_AF-A0A3M2ADY2-F1
#
_entry.id   AF-A0A3M2ADY2-F1
#
_cell.length_a   1.000
_cell.length_b   1.000
_cell.length_c   1.000
_cell.angle_alpha   90.00
_cell.angle_beta   90.00
_cell.angle_gamma   90.00
#
_symmetry.space_group_name_H-M   'P 1'
#
loop_
_entity.id
_entity.type
_entity.pdbx_description
1 polymer ?
#
loop_
_entity_poly.entity_id
_entity_poly.type
_entity_poly.pdbx_seq_one_letter_code
_entity_poly.pdbx_strand_id
1 'polypeptide(L)'
;MEVKYVKSSGCFMVFLGIFSLGIAPLAIWWQQRSWPAYIDETGLTTRAGKFIPWNEFTRVVRVATQLGSGATATRVERLELHSPSGKVLVPTERLLDSTQVVAYILDHLPEQAFAA
;
A
#
# COMPACT_ATOMS: atom_id res chain seq x y z
N MET A 1 10.44 5.72 10.92
CA MET A 1 9.02 5.52 11.30
C MET A 1 8.55 4.13 10.88
N GLU A 2 8.12 3.31 11.85
CA GLU A 2 7.54 2.00 11.57
C GLU A 2 6.08 2.13 11.13
N VAL A 3 5.68 1.41 10.08
CA VAL A 3 4.32 1.49 9.53
C VAL A 3 3.45 0.37 10.10
N LYS A 4 2.48 0.75 10.94
CA LYS A 4 1.56 -0.20 11.58
C LYS A 4 0.27 -0.36 10.79
N TYR A 5 -0.17 -1.62 10.67
CA TYR A 5 -1.35 -1.99 9.90
C TYR A 5 -2.43 -2.58 10.79
N VAL A 6 -3.69 -2.30 10.46
CA VAL A 6 -4.85 -2.96 11.08
C VAL A 6 -4.81 -4.45 10.75
N LYS A 7 -4.89 -5.29 11.79
CA LYS A 7 -4.89 -6.75 11.63
C LYS A 7 -6.23 -7.19 11.03
N SER A 8 -6.22 -7.66 9.80
CA SER A 8 -7.39 -8.29 9.19
C SER A 8 -7.69 -9.65 9.86
N SER A 9 -8.94 -9.86 10.25
CA SER A 9 -9.40 -11.08 10.93
C SER A 9 -9.13 -12.34 10.09
N GLY A 10 -8.30 -13.25 10.61
CA GLY A 10 -7.82 -14.44 9.89
C GLY A 10 -8.92 -15.41 9.43
N CYS A 11 -10.10 -15.37 10.04
CA CYS A 11 -11.24 -16.21 9.66
C CYS A 11 -11.65 -16.01 8.19
N PHE A 12 -11.62 -14.78 7.68
CA PHE A 12 -12.03 -14.48 6.31
C PHE A 12 -11.03 -15.00 5.25
N MET A 13 -9.74 -15.04 5.60
CA MET A 13 -8.68 -15.58 4.72
C MET A 13 -8.81 -17.09 4.50
N VAL A 14 -9.27 -17.84 5.51
CA VAL A 14 -9.45 -19.30 5.41
C VAL A 14 -10.59 -19.65 4.44
N PHE A 15 -11.72 -18.96 4.54
CA PHE A 15 -12.85 -19.14 3.61
C PHE A 15 -12.45 -18.78 2.18
N LEU A 16 -11.78 -17.64 1.98
CA LEU A 16 -11.26 -17.25 0.67
C LEU A 16 -10.28 -18.29 0.10
N GLY A 17 -9.42 -18.87 0.93
CA GLY A 17 -8.49 -19.92 0.52
C GLY A 17 -9.19 -21.17 -0.01
N ILE A 18 -10.24 -21.63 0.67
CA ILE A 18 -10.99 -22.83 0.26
C ILE A 18 -11.77 -22.55 -1.05
N PHE A 19 -12.45 -21.41 -1.14
CA PHE A 19 -13.33 -21.11 -2.28
C PHE A 19 -12.60 -20.58 -3.54
N SER A 20 -11.36 -20.10 -3.40
CA SER A 20 -10.54 -19.62 -4.54
C SER A 20 -9.41 -20.58 -4.94
N LEU A 21 -9.42 -21.83 -4.45
CA LEU A 21 -8.30 -22.78 -4.62
C LEU A 21 -6.94 -22.19 -4.18
N GLY A 22 -6.95 -21.32 -3.16
CA GLY A 22 -5.75 -20.66 -2.64
C GLY A 22 -5.21 -19.49 -3.48
N ILE A 23 -5.81 -19.18 -4.64
CA ILE A 23 -5.31 -18.10 -5.53
C ILE A 23 -5.51 -16.73 -4.87
N ALA A 24 -6.65 -16.49 -4.24
CA ALA A 24 -6.92 -15.21 -3.58
C ALA A 24 -5.94 -14.92 -2.42
N PRO A 25 -5.70 -15.83 -1.46
CA PRO A 25 -4.72 -15.56 -0.41
C PRO A 25 -3.29 -15.42 -0.94
N LEU A 26 -2.89 -16.15 -1.99
CA LEU A 26 -1.59 -15.96 -2.65
C LEU A 26 -1.46 -14.57 -3.29
N ALA A 27 -2.48 -14.11 -4.01
CA ALA A 27 -2.50 -12.78 -4.61
C ALA A 27 -2.43 -11.68 -3.54
N ILE A 28 -3.17 -11.82 -2.44
CA ILE A 28 -3.12 -10.88 -1.30
C ILE A 28 -1.72 -10.86 -0.68
N TRP A 29 -1.12 -12.03 -0.45
CA TRP A 29 0.23 -12.13 0.12
C TRP A 29 1.26 -11.47 -0.81
N TRP A 30 1.19 -11.73 -2.11
CA TRP A 30 2.08 -11.11 -3.10
C TRP A 30 1.92 -9.59 -3.12
N GLN A 31 0.69 -9.09 -3.04
CA GLN A 31 0.42 -7.66 -2.98
C GLN A 31 1.01 -7.03 -1.70
N GLN A 32 0.89 -7.70 -0.55
CA GLN A 32 1.44 -7.22 0.72
C GLN A 32 2.96 -7.07 0.71
N ARG A 33 3.69 -7.81 -0.13
CA ARG A 33 5.15 -7.66 -0.27
C ARG A 33 5.55 -6.26 -0.74
N SER A 34 4.69 -5.59 -1.51
CA SER A 34 4.90 -4.21 -1.98
C SER A 34 4.46 -3.13 -1.00
N TRP A 35 3.98 -3.50 0.18
CA TRP A 35 3.56 -2.52 1.20
C TRP A 35 4.77 -1.97 1.95
N PRO A 36 4.74 -0.70 2.41
CA PRO A 36 5.79 -0.17 3.26
C PRO A 36 5.84 -0.91 4.60
N ALA A 37 7.03 -1.31 5.02
CA ALA A 37 7.30 -1.79 6.38
C ALA A 37 7.87 -0.66 7.25
N TYR A 38 8.82 0.10 6.69
CA TYR A 38 9.54 1.16 7.38
C TYR A 38 9.71 2.36 6.45
N ILE A 39 9.60 3.57 7.00
CA ILE A 39 9.73 4.83 6.29
C ILE A 39 10.70 5.71 7.08
N ASP A 40 11.70 6.28 6.44
CA ASP A 40 12.65 7.19 7.09
C ASP A 40 12.93 8.42 6.22
N GLU A 41 13.87 9.26 6.65
CA GLU A 41 14.29 10.47 5.93
C GLU A 41 15.00 10.17 4.61
N THR A 42 15.53 8.97 4.44
CA THR A 42 16.29 8.57 3.24
C THR A 42 15.41 7.90 2.19
N GLY A 43 14.37 7.18 2.61
CA GLY A 43 13.48 6.47 1.73
C GLY A 43 12.47 5.58 2.44
N LEU A 44 12.05 4.55 1.71
CA LEU A 44 11.01 3.62 2.14
C LEU A 44 11.49 2.19 1.94
N THR A 45 11.33 1.37 2.97
CA THR A 45 11.56 -0.08 2.91
C THR A 45 10.25 -0.83 2.83
N THR A 46 10.09 -1.65 1.80
CA THR A 46 8.94 -2.53 1.61
C THR A 46 8.99 -3.75 2.54
N ARG A 47 7.84 -4.42 2.75
CA ARG A 47 7.77 -5.70 3.48
C ARG A 47 8.56 -6.82 2.83
N ALA A 48 8.86 -6.72 1.53
CA ALA A 48 9.78 -7.61 0.85
C ALA A 48 11.26 -7.39 1.22
N GLY A 49 11.58 -6.34 2.01
CA GLY A 49 12.94 -5.94 2.37
C GLY A 49 13.62 -5.04 1.34
N LYS A 50 12.91 -4.61 0.28
CA LYS A 50 13.45 -3.70 -0.73
C LYS A 50 13.38 -2.26 -0.23
N PHE A 51 14.53 -1.60 -0.17
CA PHE A 51 14.66 -0.16 0.08
C PHE A 51 14.60 0.63 -1.23
N ILE A 52 13.90 1.77 -1.21
CA ILE A 52 13.77 2.70 -2.34
C ILE A 52 13.96 4.13 -1.78
N PRO A 53 15.01 4.86 -2.19
CA PRO A 53 15.24 6.22 -1.75
C PRO A 53 14.22 7.19 -2.35
N TRP A 54 13.95 8.30 -1.65
CA TRP A 54 12.90 9.25 -2.06
C TRP A 54 13.08 9.84 -3.45
N ASN A 55 14.32 10.14 -3.82
CA ASN A 55 14.68 10.70 -5.12
C ASN A 55 14.40 9.77 -6.31
N GLU A 56 14.20 8.48 -6.06
CA GLU A 56 13.93 7.49 -7.10
C GLU A 56 12.45 7.43 -7.50
N PHE A 57 11.56 8.02 -6.70
CA PHE A 57 10.14 8.06 -7.03
C PHE A 57 9.91 9.04 -8.20
N THR A 58 9.26 8.53 -9.24
CA THR A 58 8.97 9.27 -10.47
C THR A 58 7.50 9.57 -10.63
N ARG A 59 6.62 8.87 -9.91
CA ARG A 59 5.18 9.08 -10.02
C ARG A 59 4.42 8.64 -8.78
N VAL A 60 3.42 9.43 -8.41
CA VAL A 60 2.50 9.15 -7.31
C VAL A 60 1.08 9.13 -7.83
N VAL A 61 0.35 8.05 -7.58
CA VAL A 61 -1.04 7.89 -8.03
C VAL A 61 -1.92 7.59 -6.82
N ARG A 62 -2.97 8.40 -6.63
CA ARG A 62 -4.03 8.07 -5.67
C ARG A 62 -5.09 7.23 -6.37
N VAL A 63 -5.26 6.00 -5.92
CA VAL A 63 -6.25 5.07 -6.47
C VAL A 63 -7.35 4.88 -5.45
N ALA A 64 -8.57 5.27 -5.82
CA ALA A 64 -9.78 5.00 -5.07
C ALA A 64 -10.60 3.98 -5.85
N THR A 65 -10.77 2.78 -5.28
CA THR A 65 -11.59 1.71 -5.86
C THR A 65 -12.85 1.55 -5.01
N GLN A 66 -14.01 1.51 -5.65
CA GLN A 66 -15.26 1.15 -4.99
C GLN A 66 -15.50 -0.34 -5.21
N LEU A 67 -15.54 -1.11 -4.12
CA LEU A 67 -15.83 -2.55 -4.13
C LEU A 67 -17.30 -2.77 -3.76
N GLY A 68 -18.05 -3.41 -4.65
CA GLY A 68 -19.48 -3.70 -4.47
C GLY A 68 -20.40 -2.66 -5.13
N SER A 69 -21.70 -2.87 -5.03
CA SER A 69 -22.73 -1.98 -5.57
C SER A 69 -23.79 -1.65 -4.51
N GLY A 70 -24.35 -0.43 -4.56
CA GLY A 70 -25.40 0.01 -3.63
C GLY A 70 -24.89 0.31 -2.21
N ALA A 71 -25.73 0.06 -1.21
CA ALA A 71 -25.47 0.43 0.19
C ALA A 71 -24.32 -0.33 0.86
N THR A 72 -23.80 -1.41 0.24
CA THR A 72 -22.66 -2.20 0.73
C THR A 72 -21.35 -1.83 0.04
N ALA A 73 -21.36 -0.81 -0.84
CA ALA A 73 -20.17 -0.40 -1.55
C ALA A 73 -19.12 0.12 -0.59
N THR A 74 -17.99 -0.58 -0.53
CA THR A 74 -16.84 -0.20 0.30
C THR A 74 -15.88 0.59 -0.58
N ARG A 75 -15.62 1.84 -0.22
CA ARG A 75 -14.54 2.62 -0.83
C ARG A 75 -13.23 2.10 -0.25
N VAL A 76 -12.28 1.83 -1.14
CA VAL A 76 -10.91 1.43 -0.82
C VAL A 76 -9.94 2.40 -1.47
N GLU A 77 -9.25 3.17 -0.66
CA GLU A 77 -8.20 4.08 -1.10
C GLU A 77 -6.80 3.53 -0.85
N ARG A 78 -5.92 3.79 -1.82
CA ARG A 78 -4.49 3.51 -1.71
C ARG A 78 -3.68 4.57 -2.46
N LEU A 79 -2.48 4.81 -1.99
CA LEU A 79 -1.46 5.56 -2.69
C LEU A 79 -0.53 4.57 -3.39
N GLU A 80 -0.23 4.79 -4.66
CA GLU A 80 0.76 4.02 -5.41
C GLU A 80 1.95 4.90 -5.70
N LEU A 81 3.13 4.50 -5.20
CA LEU A 81 4.39 5.15 -5.48
C LEU A 81 5.12 4.32 -6.53
N HIS A 82 5.51 4.95 -7.63
CA HIS A 82 6.22 4.30 -8.73
C HIS A 82 7.65 4.81 -8.78
N SER A 83 8.57 3.86 -8.95
CA SER A 83 10.00 4.09 -9.17
C SER A 83 10.48 3.14 -10.29
N PRO A 84 11.58 3.44 -10.97
CA PRO A 84 12.26 2.50 -11.87
C PRO A 84 12.55 1.14 -11.22
N SER A 85 12.87 1.15 -9.92
CA SER A 85 13.05 -0.04 -9.11
C SER A 85 11.77 -0.84 -8.85
N GLY A 86 10.59 -0.26 -9.00
CA GLY A 86 9.32 -0.95 -8.78
C GLY A 86 8.26 -0.06 -8.15
N LYS A 87 7.19 -0.69 -7.66
CA LYS A 87 6.04 0.00 -7.09
C LYS A 87 5.85 -0.32 -5.61
N VAL A 88 5.45 0.69 -4.86
CA VAL A 88 5.06 0.59 -3.46
C VAL A 88 3.59 0.92 -3.35
N LEU A 89 2.83 0.04 -2.70
CA LEU A 89 1.41 0.23 -2.46
C LEU A 89 1.18 0.61 -1.02
N VAL A 90 0.60 1.77 -0.79
CA VAL A 90 0.30 2.31 0.55
C VAL A 90 -1.22 2.26 0.75
N PRO A 91 -1.77 1.20 1.37
CA PRO A 91 -3.21 1.09 1.60
C PRO A 91 -3.62 2.01 2.75
N THR A 92 -4.11 3.20 2.44
CA THR A 92 -4.36 4.26 3.44
C THR A 92 -5.36 3.83 4.50
N GLU A 93 -6.37 3.06 4.13
CA GLU A 93 -7.41 2.57 5.05
C GLU A 93 -6.94 1.46 6.00
N ARG A 94 -5.82 0.80 5.69
CA ARG A 94 -5.25 -0.26 6.53
C ARG A 94 -4.17 0.25 7.47
N LEU A 95 -3.80 1.52 7.39
CA LEU A 95 -2.83 2.13 8.27
C LEU A 95 -3.52 2.63 9.54
N LEU A 96 -2.90 2.37 10.70
CA LEU A 96 -3.39 2.90 11.97
C LEU A 96 -3.22 4.43 12.03
N ASP A 97 -2.10 4.94 11.55
CA ASP A 97 -1.76 6.37 11.54
C ASP A 97 -1.73 6.93 10.10
N SER A 98 -2.79 6.64 9.34
CA SER A 98 -2.85 6.87 7.90
C SER A 98 -2.56 8.31 7.48
N THR A 99 -3.12 9.29 8.19
CA THR A 99 -2.91 10.72 7.89
C THR A 99 -1.45 11.13 8.06
N GLN A 100 -0.80 10.67 9.13
CA GLN A 100 0.60 11.02 9.41
C GLN A 100 1.55 10.36 8.42
N VAL A 101 1.34 9.07 8.13
CA VAL A 101 2.17 8.32 7.18
C VAL A 101 2.04 8.91 5.77
N VAL A 102 0.82 9.22 5.33
CA VAL A 102 0.60 9.82 4.00
C VAL A 102 1.20 11.22 3.94
N ALA A 103 0.97 12.07 4.94
CA ALA A 103 1.56 13.40 4.97
C ALA A 103 3.09 13.35 4.90
N TYR A 104 3.71 12.47 5.68
CA TYR A 104 5.17 12.28 5.67
C TYR A 104 5.68 11.83 4.30
N ILE A 105 5.02 10.86 3.66
CA ILE A 105 5.36 10.40 2.32
C ILE A 105 5.26 11.57 1.31
N LEU A 106 4.16 12.30 1.33
CA LEU A 106 3.93 13.41 0.39
C LEU A 106 4.94 14.55 0.57
N ASP A 107 5.37 14.81 1.80
CA ASP A 107 6.38 15.84 2.12
C ASP A 107 7.79 15.47 1.63
N HIS A 108 8.13 14.18 1.57
CA HIS A 108 9.45 13.70 1.15
C HIS A 108 9.53 13.34 -0.34
N LEU A 109 8.41 13.32 -1.05
CA LEU A 109 8.40 12.99 -2.48
C LEU A 109 8.94 14.16 -3.32
N PRO A 110 9.76 13.88 -4.34
CA PRO A 110 10.28 14.92 -5.21
C PRO A 110 9.13 15.50 -6.05
N GLU A 111 9.16 16.81 -6.33
CA GLU A 111 8.10 17.52 -7.05
C GLU A 111 7.75 16.87 -8.41
N GLN A 112 8.76 16.32 -9.08
CA GLN A 112 8.61 15.58 -10.34
C GLN A 112 7.63 14.38 -10.24
N ALA A 113 7.46 13.80 -9.06
CA ALA A 113 6.55 12.67 -8.84
C ALA A 113 5.06 13.08 -8.87
N PHE A 114 4.76 14.36 -8.72
CA PHE A 114 3.40 14.90 -8.75
C PHE A 114 2.97 15.38 -10.15
N ALA A 115 3.92 15.60 -11.06
CA ALA A 115 3.68 16.17 -12.37
C ALA A 115 3.34 15.15 -13.48
N ALA A 116 3.12 13.87 -13.13
CA ALA A 116 3.07 12.72 -14.06
C ALA A 116 1.75 11.93 -14.11
#